data_AF-A0A4Q6A7I9-F1
#
_entry.id   AF-A0A4Q6A7I9-F1
#
_cell.length_a   1.000
_cell.length_b   1.000
_cell.length_c   1.000
_cell.angle_alpha   90.00
_cell.angle_beta   90.00
_cell.angle_gamma   90.00
#
_symmetry.space_group_name_H-M   'P 1'
#
loop_
_entity.id
_entity.type
_entity.pdbx_description
1 polymer ?
#
loop_
_entity_poly.entity_id
_entity_poly.type
_entity_poly.pdbx_seq_one_letter_code
_entity_poly.pdbx_strand_id
1 'polypeptide(L)'
;MLLNYTKIALRNLWKHKTFALVNVIGMSVAFASCLLLFLAAWSHLTFDNFHTNGKQLFMVYEQSGPTSKSATMPAPLAPSLRKELLP
;
A
#
# COMPACT_ATOMS: atom_id res chain seq x y z
N MET A 1 8.30 42.45 0.67
CA MET A 1 6.83 42.46 0.47
C MET A 1 6.13 41.20 0.98
N LEU A 2 6.62 39.98 0.67
CA LEU A 2 6.09 38.71 1.22
C LEU A 2 5.95 38.69 2.75
N LEU A 3 6.93 39.22 3.48
CA LEU A 3 6.89 39.35 4.95
C LEU A 3 5.73 40.21 5.47
N ASN A 4 5.25 41.17 4.67
CA ASN A 4 4.11 42.01 5.07
C ASN A 4 2.80 41.24 4.86
N TYR A 5 2.65 40.51 3.76
CA TYR A 5 1.49 39.67 3.51
C TYR A 5 1.36 38.53 4.51
N THR A 6 2.46 37.85 4.86
CA THR A 6 2.44 36.80 5.90
C THR A 6 2.06 37.37 7.26
N LYS A 7 2.55 38.57 7.61
CA LYS A 7 2.19 39.27 8.86
C LYS A 7 0.70 39.66 8.90
N ILE A 8 0.15 40.13 7.78
CA ILE A 8 -1.28 40.46 7.65
C ILE A 8 -2.14 39.20 7.73
N ALA A 9 -1.74 38.12 7.05
CA ALA A 9 -2.43 36.84 7.09
C ALA A 9 -2.46 36.25 8.50
N LEU A 10 -1.34 36.27 9.23
CA LEU A 10 -1.28 35.80 10.63
C LEU A 10 -2.21 36.61 11.54
N ARG A 11 -2.22 37.93 11.38
CA ARG A 11 -3.08 38.82 12.17
C ARG A 11 -4.56 38.58 11.89
N ASN A 12 -4.91 38.27 10.63
CA ASN A 12 -6.27 37.92 10.24
C ASN A 12 -6.70 36.55 10.78
N LEU A 13 -5.80 35.56 10.73
CA LEU A 13 -5.99 34.24 11.32
C LEU A 13 -6.25 34.32 12.83
N TRP A 14 -5.49 35.19 13.53
CA TRP A 14 -5.66 35.47 14.95
C TRP A 14 -6.94 36.27 15.28
N LYS A 15 -7.53 36.98 14.33
CA LYS A 15 -8.80 37.68 14.55
C LYS A 15 -9.99 36.71 14.42
N HIS A 16 -9.89 35.72 13.54
CA HIS A 16 -10.92 34.70 13.28
C HIS A 16 -10.49 33.31 13.77
N LYS A 17 -10.09 33.22 15.05
CA LYS A 17 -9.45 32.02 15.62
C LYS A 17 -10.32 30.77 15.55
N THR A 18 -11.62 30.88 15.83
CA THR A 18 -12.55 29.74 15.84
C THR A 18 -12.71 29.12 14.46
N PHE A 19 -12.95 29.94 13.44
CA PHE A 19 -13.08 29.49 12.06
C PHE A 19 -11.78 28.91 11.52
N ALA A 20 -10.65 29.57 11.79
CA ALA A 20 -9.34 29.06 11.41
C ALA A 20 -9.01 27.71 12.07
N LEU A 21 -9.34 27.56 13.36
CA LEU A 21 -9.05 26.35 14.13
C LEU A 21 -9.86 25.16 13.60
N VAL A 22 -11.16 25.32 13.36
CA VAL A 22 -11.99 24.27 12.77
C VAL A 22 -11.47 23.86 11.40
N ASN A 23 -11.11 24.83 10.54
CA ASN A 23 -10.65 24.55 9.19
C ASN A 23 -9.28 23.84 9.17
N VAL A 24 -8.35 24.25 10.04
CA VAL A 24 -7.03 23.63 10.17
C VAL A 24 -7.14 22.22 10.75
N ILE A 25 -7.98 22.00 11.76
CA ILE A 25 -8.20 20.65 12.32
C ILE A 25 -8.84 19.74 11.29
N GLY A 26 -9.91 20.19 10.62
CA GLY A 26 -10.58 19.40 9.59
C GLY A 26 -9.64 19.00 8.46
N MET A 27 -8.86 19.95 7.94
CA MET A 27 -7.83 19.69 6.94
C MET A 27 -6.76 18.73 7.44
N SER A 28 -6.26 18.91 8.67
CA SER A 28 -5.21 18.05 9.24
C SER A 28 -5.68 16.61 9.40
N VAL A 29 -6.92 16.39 9.86
CA VAL A 29 -7.51 15.06 10.01
C VAL A 29 -7.71 14.39 8.65
N ALA A 30 -8.21 15.12 7.65
CA ALA A 30 -8.36 14.61 6.29
C ALA A 30 -7.01 14.25 5.64
N PHE A 31 -5.99 15.07 5.85
CA PHE A 31 -4.64 14.78 5.36
C PHE A 31 -4.04 13.55 6.05
N ALA A 32 -4.18 13.45 7.38
CA ALA A 32 -3.68 12.31 8.13
C ALA A 32 -4.34 10.98 7.71
N SER A 33 -5.67 10.98 7.53
CA SER A 33 -6.39 9.79 7.06
C SER A 33 -6.02 9.42 5.63
N CYS A 34 -5.91 10.40 4.73
CA CYS A 34 -5.46 10.17 3.35
C CYS A 34 -4.05 9.57 3.30
N LEU A 35 -3.11 10.09 4.10
CA LEU A 35 -1.75 9.56 4.21
C LEU A 35 -1.69 8.13 4.72
N LEU A 36 -2.48 7.80 5.74
CA LEU A 36 -2.56 6.44 6.27
C LEU A 36 -3.11 5.45 5.24
N LEU A 37 -4.19 5.82 4.54
CA LEU A 37 -4.76 5.01 3.46
C LEU A 37 -3.77 4.83 2.31
N PHE A 38 -3.08 5.89 1.91
CA PHE A 38 -2.05 5.83 0.88
C PHE A 38 -0.90 4.91 1.28
N LEU A 39 -0.41 5.03 2.53
CA LEU A 39 0.67 4.17 3.03
C LEU A 39 0.26 2.69 3.05
N ALA A 40 -0.97 2.39 3.45
CA ALA A 40 -1.50 1.03 3.41
C ALA A 40 -1.66 0.51 1.98
N ALA A 41 -2.19 1.32 1.06
CA ALA A 41 -2.27 0.93 -0.35
C ALA A 41 -0.88 0.69 -0.95
N TRP A 42 0.08 1.54 -0.61
CA TRP A 42 1.48 1.42 -1.04
C TRP A 42 2.12 0.13 -0.52
N SER A 43 1.89 -0.21 0.75
CA SER A 43 2.42 -1.44 1.33
C SER A 43 1.83 -2.67 0.65
N HIS A 44 0.52 -2.69 0.35
CA HIS A 44 -0.13 -3.78 -0.38
C HIS A 44 0.40 -3.94 -1.80
N LEU A 45 0.58 -2.85 -2.55
CA LEU A 45 1.10 -2.90 -3.92
C LEU A 45 2.59 -3.27 -3.99
N THR A 46 3.35 -2.92 -2.96
CA THR A 46 4.78 -3.25 -2.88
C THR A 46 5.03 -4.62 -2.24
N PHE A 47 4.02 -5.22 -1.60
CA PHE A 47 4.20 -6.49 -0.88
C PHE A 47 4.72 -7.62 -1.77
N ASP A 48 4.33 -7.69 -3.05
CA ASP A 48 4.84 -8.73 -3.97
C ASP A 48 6.14 -8.33 -4.70
N ASN A 49 6.64 -7.11 -4.52
CA ASN A 49 7.84 -6.60 -5.19
C ASN A 49 9.16 -7.06 -4.56
N PHE A 50 9.15 -7.91 -3.52
CA PHE A 50 10.38 -8.46 -2.95
C PHE A 50 11.06 -9.52 -3.85
N HIS A 51 10.35 -10.05 -4.85
CA HIS A 51 10.91 -11.06 -5.75
C HIS A 51 11.56 -10.42 -6.99
N THR A 52 12.88 -10.53 -7.10
CA THR A 52 13.69 -10.03 -8.24
C THR A 52 13.20 -10.53 -9.62
N ASN A 53 12.52 -11.69 -9.67
CA ASN A 53 11.91 -12.26 -10.89
C ASN A 53 10.40 -12.49 -10.72
N GLY A 54 9.65 -11.56 -10.11
CA GLY A 54 8.21 -11.69 -9.85
C GLY A 54 7.34 -12.05 -11.08
N LYS A 55 7.75 -11.65 -12.29
CA LYS A 55 7.05 -12.01 -13.55
C LYS A 55 7.13 -13.50 -13.92
N GLN A 56 8.03 -14.25 -13.29
CA GLN A 56 8.25 -15.68 -13.55
C GLN A 56 7.92 -16.56 -12.34
N LEU A 57 7.41 -15.98 -11.24
CA LEU A 57 6.90 -16.76 -10.12
C LEU A 57 5.51 -17.29 -10.46
N PHE A 58 5.44 -18.58 -10.73
CA PHE A 58 4.19 -19.31 -10.86
C PHE A 58 3.99 -20.18 -9.63
N MET A 59 2.86 -20.03 -8.96
CA MET A 59 2.46 -20.94 -7.90
C MET A 59 1.77 -22.15 -8.54
N VAL A 60 2.35 -23.33 -8.34
CA VAL A 60 1.77 -24.59 -8.82
C VAL A 60 0.64 -24.97 -7.85
N TYR A 61 -0.49 -25.42 -8.38
CA TYR A 61 -1.65 -25.86 -7.59
C TYR A 61 -2.00 -27.28 -7.99
N GLU A 62 -2.32 -28.11 -7.00
CA GLU A 62 -2.93 -29.41 -7.26
C GLU A 62 -4.44 -29.19 -7.45
N GLN A 63 -4.97 -29.65 -8.59
CA GLN A 63 -6.41 -29.64 -8.85
C GLN A 63 -6.96 -31.06 -8.70
N SER A 64 -7.44 -31.35 -7.49
CA SER A 64 -8.15 -32.60 -7.19
C SER A 64 -9.64 -32.36 -7.40
N GLY A 65 -10.13 -32.48 -8.64
CA GLY A 65 -11.55 -32.34 -9.01
C GLY A 65 -11.95 -30.99 -9.64
N PRO A 66 -13.24 -30.80 -9.97
CA PRO A 66 -13.71 -29.63 -10.72
C PRO A 66 -13.68 -28.30 -9.91
N THR A 67 -13.62 -28.34 -8.58
CA THR A 67 -13.77 -27.14 -7.72
C THR A 67 -12.76 -27.02 -6.58
N SER A 68 -11.94 -28.03 -6.29
CA SER A 68 -10.95 -28.01 -5.22
C SER A 68 -9.53 -27.83 -5.76
N LYS A 69 -9.01 -26.60 -5.64
CA LYS A 69 -7.59 -26.29 -5.84
C LYS A 69 -6.90 -26.27 -4.48
N SER A 70 -5.95 -27.16 -4.28
CA SER A 70 -5.17 -27.27 -3.06
C SER A 70 -3.75 -26.74 -3.31
N ALA A 71 -3.24 -25.93 -2.37
CA ALA A 71 -1.83 -25.54 -2.34
C ALA A 71 -0.95 -26.58 -1.61
N THR A 72 -1.56 -27.64 -1.07
CA THR A 72 -0.83 -28.72 -0.41
C THR A 72 -0.19 -29.60 -1.46
N MET A 73 1.14 -29.50 -1.58
CA MET A 73 1.91 -30.34 -2.50
C MET A 73 2.46 -31.57 -1.79
N PRO A 74 2.44 -32.74 -2.43
CA PRO A 74 3.21 -33.88 -1.98
C PRO A 74 4.70 -33.50 -1.89
N ALA A 75 5.36 -33.84 -0.78
CA ALA A 75 6.80 -33.63 -0.59
C ALA A 75 7.70 -34.05 -1.79
N PRO A 76 7.41 -35.12 -2.56
CA PRO A 76 8.23 -35.47 -3.72
C PRO A 76 7.98 -34.65 -5.00
N LEU A 77 6.97 -33.78 -5.05
CA LEU A 77 6.64 -33.00 -6.25
C LEU A 77 7.74 -31.98 -6.61
N ALA A 78 8.28 -31.29 -5.59
CA ALA A 78 9.34 -30.29 -5.79
C ALA A 78 10.61 -30.90 -6.44
N PRO A 79 11.16 -32.04 -5.96
CA PRO A 79 12.32 -32.66 -6.61
C PRO A 79 12.00 -33.33 -7.96
N SER A 80 10.77 -33.79 -8.22
CA SER A 80 10.40 -34.39 -9.52
C SER A 80 10.26 -33.32 -10.62
N LEU A 81 9.60 -32.20 -10.31
CA LEU A 81 9.46 -31.08 -11.25
C LEU A 81 10.83 -30.51 -11.66
N ARG A 82 11.76 -30.42 -10.70
CA ARG A 82 13.13 -29.98 -10.95
C ARG A 82 13.89 -30.90 -11.90
N LYS A 83 13.64 -32.21 -11.86
CA LYS A 83 14.27 -33.19 -12.76
C LYS A 83 13.68 -33.21 -14.17
N GLU A 84 12.41 -32.86 -14.34
CA GLU A 84 11.76 -32.81 -15.66
C GLU A 84 11.95 -31.47 -16.40
N LEU A 85 12.02 -30.36 -15.66
CA LEU A 85 12.11 -29.02 -16.27
C LEU A 85 13.52 -28.48 -16.42
N LEU A 86 14.50 -29.02 -15.70
CA LEU A 86 15.91 -28.70 -15.84
C LEU A 86 16.65 -29.98 -16.22
N PRO A 87 16.92 -30.23 -17.51
CA PRO A 87 17.73 -31.36 -17.96
C PRO A 87 19.16 -31.32 -17.36
#